data_AF-A0A7W8BSV8-F1
#
_entry.id   AF-A0A7W8BSV8-F1
#
_cell.length_a   1.000
_cell.length_b   1.000
_cell.length_c   1.000
_cell.angle_alpha   90.00
_cell.angle_beta   90.00
_cell.angle_gamma   90.00
#
_symmetry.space_group_name_H-M   'P 1'
#
loop_
_entity.id
_entity.type
_entity.pdbx_description
1 polymer ?
#
loop_
_entity_poly.entity_id
_entity_poly.type
_entity_poly.pdbx_seq_one_letter_code
_entity_poly.pdbx_strand_id
1 'polypeptide(L)'
;MNRPALPDANTVRAAMDTVLADAAAHGRRPTLTAVERRLGLAHATFYRHYGDLITRYFQPRIPRPAAAVGDSTAEADETAALTVRRLRQENTELRRTVEVYAEMIRQLAIENDALRQPSAVVRSLPLQGNA
;
A
#
# COMPACT_ATOMS: atom_id res chain seq x y z
N MET A 1 29.48 11.01 1.60
CA MET A 1 28.70 9.90 2.20
C MET A 1 27.86 9.26 1.10
N ASN A 2 28.21 8.05 0.67
CA ASN A 2 27.51 7.34 -0.42
C ASN A 2 26.09 6.95 0.04
N ARG A 3 25.06 7.51 -0.59
CA ARG A 3 23.71 6.94 -0.54
C ARG A 3 23.79 5.58 -1.25
N PRO A 4 23.56 4.44 -0.59
CA PRO A 4 23.46 3.18 -1.32
C PRO A 4 22.31 3.32 -2.32
N ALA A 5 22.59 3.08 -3.59
CA ALA A 5 21.56 3.08 -4.62
C ALA A 5 20.49 2.06 -4.24
N LEU A 6 19.24 2.50 -4.11
CA LEU A 6 18.14 1.59 -3.78
C LEU A 6 18.02 0.57 -4.92
N PRO A 7 18.02 -0.74 -4.61
CA PRO A 7 17.76 -1.76 -5.62
C PRO A 7 16.37 -1.58 -6.25
N ASP A 8 16.28 -1.81 -7.56
CA ASP A 8 15.01 -1.80 -8.26
C ASP A 8 14.05 -2.88 -7.70
N ALA A 9 12.75 -2.62 -7.78
CA ALA A 9 11.72 -3.52 -7.27
C ALA A 9 11.79 -4.91 -7.90
N ASN A 10 12.27 -5.02 -9.14
CA ASN A 10 12.48 -6.32 -9.81
C ASN A 10 13.65 -7.11 -9.21
N THR A 11 14.74 -6.42 -8.83
CA THR A 11 15.89 -7.05 -8.16
C THR A 11 15.49 -7.57 -6.77
N VAL A 12 14.72 -6.79 -6.03
CA VAL A 12 14.19 -7.20 -4.71
C VAL A 12 13.27 -8.41 -4.86
N ARG A 13 12.41 -8.43 -5.88
CA ARG A 13 11.52 -9.55 -6.17
C ARG A 13 12.27 -10.84 -6.45
N ALA A 14 13.27 -10.79 -7.34
CA ALA A 14 14.10 -11.95 -7.68
C ALA A 14 14.85 -12.49 -6.46
N ALA A 15 15.33 -11.61 -5.57
CA ALA A 15 15.98 -12.01 -4.33
C ALA A 15 15.01 -12.71 -3.36
N MET A 16 13.77 -12.21 -3.24
CA MET A 16 12.71 -12.85 -2.44
C MET A 16 12.33 -14.23 -2.99
N ASP A 17 12.14 -14.34 -4.31
CA ASP A 17 11.83 -15.61 -4.97
C ASP A 17 12.94 -16.64 -4.75
N THR A 18 14.20 -16.21 -4.81
CA THR A 18 15.33 -17.12 -4.57
C THR A 18 15.37 -17.60 -3.12
N VAL A 19 15.13 -16.72 -2.14
CA VAL A 19 15.09 -17.11 -0.72
C VAL A 19 13.92 -18.05 -0.43
N LEU A 20 12.78 -17.86 -1.09
CA LEU A 20 11.64 -18.77 -0.99
C LEU A 20 11.96 -20.15 -1.59
N ALA A 21 12.60 -20.19 -2.77
CA ALA A 21 13.01 -21.42 -3.42
C ALA A 21 14.06 -22.20 -2.59
N ASP A 22 15.07 -21.50 -2.06
CA ASP A 22 16.08 -22.11 -1.17
C ASP A 22 15.45 -22.66 0.11
N ALA A 23 14.55 -21.89 0.73
CA ALA A 23 13.85 -22.31 1.93
C ALA A 23 13.00 -23.57 1.67
N ALA A 24 12.30 -23.62 0.53
CA ALA A 24 11.53 -24.79 0.12
C ALA A 24 12.43 -26.01 -0.14
N ALA A 25 13.56 -25.83 -0.83
CA ALA A 25 14.50 -26.91 -1.14
C ALA A 25 15.16 -27.51 0.12
N HIS A 26 15.39 -26.70 1.15
CA HIS A 26 16.05 -27.13 2.39
C HIS A 26 15.07 -27.39 3.55
N GLY A 27 13.75 -27.31 3.30
CA GLY A 27 12.72 -27.48 4.32
C GLY A 27 12.79 -26.45 5.46
N ARG A 28 13.40 -25.29 5.23
CA ARG A 28 13.57 -24.22 6.22
C ARG A 28 12.48 -23.16 6.05
N ARG A 29 12.23 -22.39 7.11
CA ARG A 29 11.35 -21.23 6.99
C ARG A 29 12.08 -20.07 6.30
N PRO A 30 11.51 -19.49 5.24
CA PRO A 30 12.05 -18.29 4.63
C PRO A 30 11.92 -17.14 5.63
N THR A 31 13.00 -16.42 5.87
CA THR A 31 13.05 -15.30 6.81
C THR A 31 13.40 -14.00 6.09
N LEU A 32 12.86 -12.89 6.61
CA LEU A 32 13.12 -11.56 6.07
C LEU A 32 14.61 -11.19 6.16
N THR A 33 15.27 -11.62 7.23
CA THR A 33 16.71 -11.44 7.46
C THR A 33 17.57 -12.11 6.39
N ALA A 34 17.11 -13.23 5.81
CA ALA A 34 17.82 -13.88 4.71
C ALA A 34 17.76 -13.06 3.41
N VAL A 35 16.64 -12.38 3.16
CA VAL A 35 16.47 -11.46 2.02
C VAL A 35 17.31 -10.21 2.22
N GLU A 36 17.30 -9.62 3.42
CA GLU A 36 18.13 -8.46 3.79
C GLU A 36 19.62 -8.73 3.62
N ARG A 37 20.10 -9.88 4.10
CA ARG A 37 21.51 -10.28 3.94
C ARG A 37 21.89 -10.47 2.48
N ARG A 38 20.97 -10.96 1.64
CA ARG A 38 21.20 -11.16 0.20
C ARG A 38 21.24 -9.84 -0.58
N LEU A 39 20.44 -8.87 -0.17
CA LEU A 39 20.39 -7.54 -0.78
C LEU A 39 21.41 -6.56 -0.19
N GLY A 40 22.07 -6.92 0.92
CA GLY A 40 22.98 -6.03 1.64
C GLY A 40 22.28 -4.81 2.24
N LEU A 41 20.98 -4.92 2.53
CA LEU A 41 20.16 -3.80 3.00
C LEU A 41 19.96 -3.88 4.51
N ALA A 42 19.99 -2.71 5.16
CA ALA A 42 19.58 -2.60 6.55
C ALA A 42 18.08 -2.85 6.70
N HIS A 43 17.69 -3.51 7.80
CA HIS A 43 16.30 -3.86 8.10
C HIS A 43 15.34 -2.67 7.99
N ALA A 44 15.72 -1.51 8.55
CA ALA A 44 14.92 -0.29 8.50
C ALA A 44 14.71 0.26 7.08
N THR A 45 15.72 0.17 6.22
CA THR A 45 15.64 0.58 4.80
C THR A 45 14.74 -0.37 4.04
N PHE A 46 14.87 -1.67 4.29
CA PHE A 46 14.06 -2.68 3.64
C PHE A 46 12.56 -2.51 3.98
N TYR A 47 12.25 -2.30 5.25
CA TYR A 47 10.87 -2.13 5.72
C TYR A 47 10.22 -0.82 5.23
N ARG A 48 10.99 0.28 5.19
CA ARG A 48 10.47 1.60 4.73
C ARG A 48 10.18 1.66 3.23
N HIS A 49 10.98 0.98 2.40
CA HIS A 49 10.86 1.10 0.94
C HIS A 49 10.12 -0.06 0.28
N TYR A 50 10.08 -1.23 0.93
CA TYR A 50 9.54 -2.45 0.33
C TYR A 50 8.49 -3.14 1.21
N GLY A 51 7.87 -2.42 2.16
CA GLY A 51 6.81 -2.93 3.05
C GLY A 51 5.68 -3.65 2.32
N ASP A 52 5.28 -3.14 1.15
CA ASP A 52 4.24 -3.77 0.32
C ASP A 52 4.68 -5.12 -0.27
N LEU A 53 5.95 -5.22 -0.68
CA LEU A 53 6.54 -6.47 -1.20
C LEU A 53 6.72 -7.48 -0.06
N ILE A 54 7.17 -7.03 1.11
CA ILE A 54 7.30 -7.86 2.33
C ILE A 54 5.94 -8.46 2.68
N THR A 55 4.91 -7.62 2.72
CA THR A 55 3.54 -8.05 3.05
C THR A 55 3.03 -9.08 2.04
N ARG A 56 3.27 -8.87 0.74
CA ARG A 56 2.81 -9.78 -0.32
C ARG A 56 3.53 -11.14 -0.31
N TYR A 57 4.83 -11.15 -0.03
CA TYR A 57 5.67 -12.35 -0.13
C TYR A 57 5.75 -13.16 1.17
N PHE A 58 5.72 -12.48 2.31
CA PHE A 58 5.84 -13.09 3.64
C PHE A 58 4.53 -13.05 4.45
N GLN A 59 3.41 -12.63 3.84
CA GLN A 59 2.11 -12.92 4.43
C GLN A 59 2.05 -14.42 4.74
N PRO A 60 1.61 -14.83 5.95
CA PRO A 60 1.29 -16.21 6.21
C PRO A 60 0.21 -16.62 5.20
N ARG A 61 0.64 -17.28 4.12
CA ARG A 61 -0.25 -18.08 3.29
C ARG A 61 -0.74 -19.14 4.24
N ILE A 62 -1.93 -18.95 4.80
CA ILE A 62 -2.66 -20.00 5.50
C ILE A 62 -2.53 -21.22 4.60
N PRO A 63 -1.83 -22.29 5.02
CA PRO A 63 -1.68 -23.46 4.18
C PRO A 63 -3.11 -23.90 3.87
N ARG A 64 -3.49 -23.87 2.60
CA ARG A 64 -4.70 -24.58 2.17
C ARG A 64 -4.48 -26.01 2.64
N PRO A 65 -5.26 -26.53 3.60
CA PRO A 65 -5.03 -27.88 4.08
C PRO A 65 -5.13 -28.79 2.86
N ALA A 66 -4.07 -29.57 2.63
CA ALA A 66 -4.12 -30.66 1.68
C ALA A 66 -5.34 -31.50 2.06
N ALA A 67 -6.24 -31.70 1.09
CA ALA A 67 -7.57 -32.24 1.30
C ALA A 67 -7.55 -33.46 2.24
N ALA A 68 -7.95 -33.26 3.49
CA ALA A 68 -8.36 -34.31 4.37
C ALA A 68 -9.86 -34.47 4.15
N VAL A 69 -10.21 -35.60 3.53
CA VAL A 69 -11.57 -36.07 3.30
C VAL A 69 -12.32 -36.14 4.63
N GLY A 70 -13.50 -35.53 4.70
CA GLY A 70 -14.47 -35.80 5.77
C GLY A 70 -15.30 -34.57 6.21
N ASP A 71 -16.37 -34.30 5.47
CA ASP A 71 -17.67 -33.79 5.95
C ASP A 71 -17.78 -32.43 6.69
N SER A 72 -16.68 -31.70 6.96
CA SER A 72 -16.73 -30.38 7.64
C SER A 72 -16.36 -29.18 6.75
N THR A 73 -16.14 -29.38 5.45
CA THR A 73 -15.61 -28.35 4.53
C THR A 73 -16.67 -27.41 3.94
N ALA A 74 -17.94 -27.81 3.85
CA ALA A 74 -18.96 -27.01 3.17
C ALA A 74 -19.26 -25.69 3.90
N GLU A 75 -19.45 -25.73 5.23
CA GLU A 75 -19.73 -24.52 6.03
C GLU A 75 -18.48 -23.62 6.16
N ALA A 76 -17.28 -24.20 6.23
CA ALA A 76 -16.03 -23.45 6.26
C ALA A 76 -15.74 -22.73 4.93
N ASP A 77 -16.02 -23.37 3.79
CA ASP A 77 -15.88 -22.75 2.47
C ASP A 77 -16.94 -21.67 2.22
N GLU A 78 -18.17 -21.86 2.72
CA GLU A 78 -19.24 -20.87 2.60
C GLU A 78 -18.95 -19.62 3.45
N THR A 79 -18.51 -19.78 4.70
CA THR A 79 -18.12 -18.66 5.57
C THR A 79 -16.90 -17.91 5.03
N ALA A 80 -15.93 -18.61 4.42
CA ALA A 80 -14.81 -18.00 3.72
C ALA A 80 -15.28 -17.20 2.49
N ALA A 81 -16.20 -17.75 1.68
CA ALA A 81 -16.75 -17.07 0.51
C ALA A 81 -17.54 -15.80 0.89
N LEU A 82 -18.34 -15.85 1.96
CA LEU A 82 -19.07 -14.70 2.49
C LEU A 82 -18.10 -13.61 2.99
N THR A 83 -17.03 -14.01 3.68
CA THR A 83 -15.99 -13.09 4.15
C THR A 83 -15.29 -12.40 2.99
N VAL A 84 -14.90 -13.14 1.95
CA VAL A 84 -14.26 -12.56 0.76
C VAL A 84 -15.19 -11.61 0.02
N ARG A 85 -16.48 -11.93 -0.09
CA ARG A 85 -17.48 -11.03 -0.69
C ARG A 85 -17.62 -9.73 0.10
N ARG A 86 -17.74 -9.82 1.43
CA ARG A 86 -17.79 -8.66 2.32
C ARG A 86 -16.55 -7.77 2.16
N LEU A 87 -15.35 -8.36 2.20
CA LEU A 87 -14.10 -7.62 2.04
C LEU A 87 -14.00 -6.92 0.68
N ARG A 88 -14.49 -7.54 -0.41
CA ARG A 88 -14.52 -6.91 -1.74
C ARG A 88 -15.49 -5.72 -1.78
N GLN A 89 -16.64 -5.84 -1.13
CA GLN A 89 -17.60 -4.77 -1.02
C GLN A 89 -17.03 -3.60 -0.22
N GLU A 90 -16.47 -3.88 0.97
CA GLU A 90 -15.80 -2.88 1.81
C GLU A 90 -14.64 -2.20 1.06
N ASN A 91 -13.82 -2.96 0.31
CA ASN A 91 -12.73 -2.36 -0.47
C ASN A 91 -13.24 -1.42 -1.57
N THR A 92 -14.35 -1.79 -2.22
CA THR A 92 -14.99 -0.95 -3.25
C THR A 92 -15.53 0.33 -2.64
N GLU A 93 -16.18 0.25 -1.48
CA GLU A 93 -16.71 1.39 -0.75
C GLU A 93 -15.60 2.33 -0.25
N LEU A 94 -14.51 1.77 0.27
CA LEU A 94 -13.34 2.54 0.69
C LEU A 94 -12.70 3.28 -0.48
N ARG A 95 -12.56 2.63 -1.64
CA ARG A 95 -12.03 3.29 -2.85
C ARG A 95 -12.91 4.45 -3.30
N ARG A 96 -14.22 4.24 -3.34
CA ARG A 96 -15.18 5.30 -3.67
C ARG A 96 -15.08 6.47 -2.69
N THR A 97 -14.96 6.19 -1.41
CA THR A 97 -14.80 7.20 -0.36
C THR A 97 -13.52 8.01 -0.56
N VAL A 98 -12.40 7.34 -0.85
CA VAL A 98 -11.11 8.00 -1.14
C VAL A 98 -11.21 8.88 -2.38
N GLU A 99 -11.87 8.43 -3.45
CA GLU A 99 -12.07 9.22 -4.67
C GLU A 99 -12.85 10.50 -4.39
N VAL A 100 -13.94 10.42 -3.61
CA VAL A 100 -14.73 11.59 -3.20
C VAL A 100 -13.89 12.55 -2.38
N TYR A 101 -13.17 12.07 -1.36
CA TYR A 101 -12.33 12.96 -0.55
C TYR A 101 -11.19 13.58 -1.35
N ALA A 102 -10.59 12.84 -2.29
CA ALA A 102 -9.56 13.39 -3.16
C ALA A 102 -10.11 14.52 -4.05
N GLU A 103 -11.34 14.40 -4.55
CA GLU A 103 -12.00 15.46 -5.30
C GLU A 103 -12.29 16.68 -4.41
N MET A 104 -12.80 16.46 -3.20
CA MET A 104 -13.05 17.56 -2.25
C MET A 104 -11.76 18.31 -1.89
N ILE A 105 -10.64 17.59 -1.72
CA ILE A 105 -9.33 18.22 -1.48
C ILE A 105 -8.88 19.05 -2.69
N ARG A 106 -9.07 18.54 -3.92
CA ARG A 106 -8.77 19.31 -5.14
C ARG A 106 -9.59 20.59 -5.20
N GLN A 107 -10.89 20.49 -4.95
CA GLN A 107 -11.79 21.64 -4.96
C GLN A 107 -11.41 22.67 -3.88
N LEU A 108 -11.16 22.22 -2.66
CA LEU A 108 -10.69 23.09 -1.57
C LEU A 108 -9.35 23.76 -1.89
N ALA A 109 -8.43 23.08 -2.59
CA ALA A 109 -7.16 23.66 -3.00
C ALA A 109 -7.37 24.79 -4.04
N ILE A 110 -8.27 24.59 -5.00
CA ILE A 110 -8.64 25.61 -5.99
C ILE A 110 -9.27 26.83 -5.29
N GLU A 111 -10.23 26.59 -4.38
CA GLU A 111 -10.87 27.65 -3.62
C GLU A 111 -9.87 28.41 -2.73
N ASN A 112 -8.95 27.69 -2.09
CA ASN A 112 -7.91 28.31 -1.26
C ASN A 112 -6.96 29.17 -2.10
N ASP A 113 -6.57 28.72 -3.29
CA ASP A 113 -5.76 29.51 -4.22
C ASP A 113 -6.52 30.77 -4.66
N ALA A 114 -7.79 30.64 -5.05
CA ALA A 114 -8.63 31.78 -5.42
C ALA A 114 -8.81 32.81 -4.29
N LEU A 115 -8.91 32.36 -3.03
CA LEU A 115 -8.97 33.24 -1.85
C LEU A 115 -7.63 33.91 -1.54
N ARG A 116 -6.51 33.25 -1.85
CA ARG A 116 -5.15 33.79 -1.64
C ARG A 116 -4.72 34.73 -2.74
N GLN A 117 -5.27 34.58 -3.95
CA GLN A 117 -5.08 35.57 -4.99
C GLN A 117 -5.71 36.89 -4.54
N PRO A 118 -4.97 38.01 -4.56
CA PRO A 118 -5.55 39.30 -4.22
C PRO A 118 -6.69 39.56 -5.20
N SER A 119 -7.93 39.54 -4.72
CA SER A 119 -9.08 39.83 -5.55
C SER A 119 -8.85 41.19 -6.21
N ALA A 120 -8.81 41.20 -7.55
CA ALA A 120 -8.77 42.43 -8.34
C ALA A 120 -9.95 43.38 -8.00
N VAL A 121 -10.93 42.90 -7.24
CA VAL A 121 -12.09 43.65 -6.73
C VAL A 121 -11.70 44.71 -5.68
N VAL A 122 -10.52 44.65 -5.05
CA VAL A 122 -10.09 45.71 -4.10
C VAL A 122 -9.42 46.91 -4.82
N ARG A 123 -9.24 46.88 -6.15
CA ARG A 123 -8.47 47.89 -6.89
C ARG A 123 -9.25 49.05 -7.53
N SER A 124 -10.47 49.34 -7.09
CA SER A 124 -11.13 50.60 -7.48
C SER A 124 -12.21 51.04 -6.48
N LEU A 125 -11.78 51.51 -5.32
CA LEU A 125 -12.56 52.48 -4.54
C LEU A 125 -11.64 53.69 -4.31
N PRO A 126 -11.57 54.66 -5.25
CA PRO A 126 -11.17 56.00 -4.86
C PRO A 126 -12.27 56.53 -3.94
N LEU A 127 -12.02 56.48 -2.63
CA LEU A 127 -12.70 57.32 -1.68
C LEU A 127 -12.52 58.76 -2.14
N GLN A 128 -13.61 59.39 -2.60
CA GLN A 128 -13.65 60.83 -2.81
C GLN A 128 -13.32 61.52 -1.48
N GLY A 129 -12.25 62.30 -1.46
CA GLY A 129 -12.00 63.31 -0.44
C GLY A 129 -12.40 64.67 -1.02
N ASN A 130 -13.53 65.19 -0.57
CA ASN A 130 -13.89 66.60 -0.69
C ASN A 130 -12.86 67.47 0.03
N ALA A 131 -12.34 68.49 -0.66
CA ALA A 131 -11.88 69.75 -0.09
C ALA A 131 -12.04 70.85 -1.15
#